data_AF-A0A4Y2I0Q8-F1
#
_entry.id   AF-A0A4Y2I0Q8-F1
#
_cell.length_a   1.000
_cell.length_b   1.000
_cell.length_c   1.000
_cell.angle_alpha   90.00
_cell.angle_beta   90.00
_cell.angle_gamma   90.00
#
_symmetry.space_group_name_H-M   'P 1'
#
loop_
_entity.id
_entity.type
_entity.pdbx_description
1 polymer ?
#
loop_
_entity_poly.entity_id
_entity_poly.type
_entity_poly.pdbx_seq_one_letter_code
_entity_poly.pdbx_strand_id
1 'polypeptide(L)' 'FWFHNMKYLNFGIAVNVFWKELDPSFYDKKDPYGNKDLLPAQQAFASLDRALTVLSKLPKGYKEFYYLRLIAQIEKKMEA' A
#
# COMPACT_ATOMS: atom_id res chain seq x y z
N PHE A 1 7.72 -1.21 7.37
CA PHE A 1 7.93 -1.34 5.91
C PHE A 1 9.21 -2.08 5.49
N TRP A 2 9.97 -2.65 6.44
CA TRP A 2 11.18 -3.41 6.10
C TRP A 2 10.81 -4.88 5.87
N PHE A 3 10.99 -5.34 4.64
CA PHE A 3 10.81 -6.74 4.31
C PHE A 3 11.88 -7.58 5.01
N HIS A 4 11.49 -8.71 5.59
CA HIS A 4 12.41 -9.62 6.26
C HIS A 4 11.99 -11.07 6.03
N ASN A 5 12.98 -11.95 6.02
CA ASN A 5 12.80 -13.40 6.00
C ASN A 5 13.68 -14.00 7.09
N MET A 6 13.16 -15.01 7.80
CA MET A 6 13.88 -15.66 8.88
C MET A 6 13.89 -17.17 8.66
N LYS A 7 15.05 -17.79 8.89
CA LYS A 7 15.24 -19.24 8.89
C LYS A 7 15.89 -19.66 10.19
N TYR A 8 15.24 -20.54 10.95
CA TYR A 8 15.85 -21.19 12.11
C TYR A 8 16.87 -22.22 11.65
N LEU A 9 18.14 -22.04 12.03
CA LEU A 9 19.21 -23.01 11.75
C LEU A 9 19.32 -24.09 12.83
N ASN A 10 18.90 -23.75 14.05
CA ASN A 10 18.87 -24.63 15.21
C ASN A 10 17.58 -24.38 15.99
N PHE A 11 17.26 -25.28 16.92
CA PHE A 11 16.15 -25.08 17.85
C PHE A 11 16.37 -23.82 18.71
N GLY A 12 15.32 -23.02 18.87
CA GLY A 12 15.31 -21.82 19.69
C GLY A 12 13.90 -21.26 19.80
N ILE A 13 13.69 -20.38 20.79
CA ILE A 13 12.41 -19.70 21.00
C ILE A 13 12.65 -18.20 20.79
N ALA A 14 11.85 -17.58 19.92
CA ALA A 14 11.90 -16.14 19.66
C ALA A 14 10.52 -15.52 19.91
N VAL A 15 10.51 -14.30 20.43
CA VAL A 15 9.30 -13.50 20.68
C VAL A 15 9.47 -12.15 20.01
N ASN A 16 8.46 -11.70 19.27
CA ASN A 16 8.42 -10.37 18.66
C ASN A 16 7.35 -9.50 19.34
N VAL A 17 7.60 -8.19 19.36
CA VAL A 17 6.64 -7.19 19.87
C VAL A 17 6.49 -6.10 18.83
N PHE A 18 5.25 -5.84 18.42
CA PHE A 18 4.91 -4.71 17.58
C PHE A 18 4.38 -3.55 18.43
N TRP A 19 4.64 -2.32 18.01
CA TRP A 19 4.11 -1.11 18.61
C TRP A 19 3.63 -0.13 17.54
N LYS A 20 2.83 0.86 17.94
CA LYS A 20 2.38 1.94 17.07
C LYS A 20 3.40 3.08 17.14
N GLU A 21 4.03 3.37 16.02
CA GLU A 21 4.97 4.49 15.89
C GLU A 21 4.25 5.83 15.65
N LEU A 22 3.09 5.78 14.98
CA LEU A 22 2.28 6.95 14.65
C LEU A 22 1.12 7.10 15.63
N ASP A 23 0.39 8.21 15.49
CA ASP A 23 -0.87 8.40 16.21
C ASP A 23 -1.83 7.21 15.95
N PRO A 24 -2.47 6.64 17.00
CA PRO A 24 -3.36 5.49 16.86
C PRO A 24 -4.50 5.66 15.85
N SER A 25 -4.89 6.90 15.52
CA SER A 25 -5.92 7.22 14.53
C SER A 25 -5.54 6.83 13.08
N PHE A 26 -4.26 6.65 12.77
CA PHE A 26 -3.82 6.20 11.45
C PHE A 26 -4.04 4.70 11.20
N TYR A 27 -4.25 3.91 12.26
CA TYR A 27 -4.32 2.45 12.18
C TYR A 27 -5.76 1.96 12.14
N ASP A 28 -6.00 0.88 11.38
CA ASP A 28 -7.30 0.21 11.38
C ASP A 28 -7.54 -0.47 12.74
N LYS A 29 -8.63 -0.10 13.41
CA LYS A 29 -9.05 -0.69 14.69
C LYS A 29 -9.40 -2.17 14.57
N LYS A 30 -9.68 -2.65 13.36
CA LYS A 30 -9.96 -4.05 13.03
C LYS A 30 -8.71 -4.80 12.55
N ASP A 31 -7.50 -4.30 12.86
CA ASP A 31 -6.24 -4.99 12.58
C ASP A 31 -5.56 -5.47 13.88
N PRO A 32 -5.89 -6.68 14.36
CA PRO A 32 -5.27 -7.22 15.57
C PRO A 32 -3.83 -7.70 15.33
N TYR A 33 -3.39 -7.87 14.07
CA TYR A 33 -2.06 -8.41 13.75
C TYR A 33 -1.03 -7.30 13.46
N GLY A 34 -1.48 -6.18 12.89
CA GLY A 34 -0.60 -5.09 12.43
C GLY A 34 -0.15 -5.24 10.98
N ASN A 35 -0.90 -5.97 10.15
CA ASN A 35 -0.60 -6.20 8.74
C ASN A 35 -1.34 -5.27 7.77
N LYS A 36 -2.44 -4.66 8.20
CA LYS A 36 -3.21 -3.79 7.32
C LYS A 36 -2.48 -2.47 7.12
N ASP A 37 -2.66 -1.91 5.92
CA ASP A 37 -2.14 -0.59 5.62
C ASP A 37 -2.76 0.48 6.54
N LEU A 38 -2.07 1.61 6.66
CA LEU A 38 -2.64 2.78 7.34
C LEU A 38 -3.92 3.25 6.61
N LEU A 39 -4.87 3.79 7.37
CA LEU A 39 -6.18 4.19 6.84
C LEU A 39 -6.08 5.13 5.62
N PRO A 40 -5.19 6.15 5.58
CA PRO A 40 -5.06 6.99 4.39
C PRO A 40 -4.59 6.22 3.15
N ALA A 41 -3.69 5.24 3.32
CA ALA A 41 -3.22 4.41 2.22
C ALA A 41 -4.34 3.51 1.68
N GLN A 42 -5.13 2.88 2.57
CA GLN A 42 -6.32 2.11 2.16
C GLN A 42 -7.30 2.97 1.35
N GLN A 43 -7.55 4.21 1.79
CA GLN A 43 -8.42 5.15 1.08
C GLN A 43 -7.86 5.56 -0.29
N ALA A 44 -6.55 5.78 -0.38
CA ALA A 44 -5.86 6.10 -1.63
C ALA A 44 -5.97 4.94 -2.64
N PHE A 45 -5.70 3.70 -2.22
CA PHE A 45 -5.85 2.52 -3.08
C PHE A 45 -7.30 2.32 -3.55
N ALA A 46 -8.29 2.43 -2.65
CA ALA A 46 -9.69 2.35 -3.04
C ALA A 46 -10.10 3.44 -4.06
N SER A 47 -9.47 4.62 -3.98
CA SER A 47 -9.70 5.70 -4.95
C SER A 47 -9.02 5.44 -6.29
N LEU A 48 -7.82 4.86 -6.27
CA LEU A 48 -7.12 4.41 -7.47
C LEU A 48 -7.92 3.33 -8.21
N ASP A 49 -8.47 2.33 -7.51
CA ASP A 49 -9.28 1.28 -8.13
C ASP A 49 -10.50 1.84 -8.89
N ARG A 50 -11.15 2.86 -8.33
CA ARG A 50 -12.25 3.56 -9.01
C ARG A 50 -11.74 4.28 -10.27
N ALA A 51 -10.60 4.95 -10.19
CA ALA A 51 -10.00 5.63 -11.35
C ALA A 51 -9.61 4.63 -12.45
N LEU A 52 -9.00 3.48 -12.09
CA LEU A 52 -8.64 2.42 -13.02
C LEU A 52 -9.88 1.76 -13.64
N THR A 53 -10.97 1.63 -12.89
CA THR A 53 -12.26 1.16 -13.42
C THR A 53 -12.78 2.08 -14.53
N VAL A 54 -12.65 3.40 -14.37
CA VAL A 54 -13.00 4.37 -15.43
C VAL A 54 -12.05 4.23 -16.62
N LEU A 55 -10.75 4.13 -16.37
CA LEU A 55 -9.73 4.00 -17.40
C LEU A 55 -9.89 2.72 -18.24
N SER A 56 -10.42 1.65 -17.63
CA SER A 56 -10.66 0.37 -18.30
C SER A 56 -11.69 0.45 -19.43
N LYS A 57 -12.46 1.54 -19.54
CA LYS A 57 -13.43 1.77 -20.62
C LYS A 57 -12.78 2.27 -21.93
N LEU A 58 -11.52 2.69 -21.90
CA LEU A 58 -10.80 3.14 -23.09
C LEU A 58 -10.44 1.96 -24.02
N PRO A 59 -10.24 2.19 -25.33
CA PRO A 59 -9.67 1.17 -26.20
C PRO A 59 -8.24 0.79 -25.79
N LYS A 60 -7.81 -0.45 -26.10
CA LYS A 60 -6.52 -1.03 -25.64
C LYS A 60 -5.32 -0.09 -25.86
N GLY A 61 -5.19 0.51 -27.05
CA GLY A 61 -4.07 1.40 -27.37
C GLY A 61 -4.04 2.72 -26.60
N TYR A 62 -5.18 3.18 -26.07
CA TYR A 62 -5.26 4.42 -25.29
C TYR A 62 -5.02 4.17 -23.80
N LYS A 63 -5.41 3.01 -23.28
CA LYS A 63 -5.20 2.66 -21.86
C LYS A 63 -3.73 2.80 -21.46
N GLU A 64 -2.83 2.34 -22.32
CA GLU A 64 -1.40 2.33 -22.06
C GLU A 64 -0.84 3.74 -21.84
N PHE A 65 -1.11 4.63 -22.79
CA PHE A 65 -0.73 6.03 -22.69
C PHE A 65 -1.23 6.67 -21.39
N TYR A 66 -2.49 6.45 -21.03
CA TYR A 66 -3.09 7.13 -19.89
C TYR A 66 -2.67 6.56 -18.53
N TYR A 67 -2.43 5.25 -18.37
CA TYR A 67 -1.92 4.76 -17.08
C TYR A 67 -0.49 5.25 -16.84
N LEU A 68 0.36 5.31 -17.87
CA LEU A 68 1.71 5.87 -17.76
C LEU A 68 1.65 7.36 -17.39
N ARG A 69 0.73 8.12 -18.00
CA ARG A 69 0.51 9.53 -17.64
C ARG A 69 0.06 9.69 -16.18
N LEU A 70 -0.78 8.80 -15.65
CA LEU A 70 -1.19 8.82 -14.25
C LEU A 70 0.00 8.55 -13.31
N ILE A 71 0.86 7.59 -13.64
CA ILE A 71 2.10 7.32 -12.89
C ILE A 71 2.98 8.58 -12.85
N ALA A 72 3.28 9.18 -14.00
CA ALA A 72 4.11 10.39 -14.07
C ALA A 72 3.50 11.58 -13.30
N GLN A 73 2.16 11.69 -13.28
CA GLN A 73 1.46 12.72 -12.53
C GLN A 73 1.56 12.48 -11.00
N ILE A 74 1.52 11.22 -10.56
CA ILE A 74 1.73 10.85 -9.16
C ILE A 74 3.16 11.17 -8.75
N GLU A 75 4.16 10.70 -9.51
CA GLU A 75 5.58 10.94 -9.24
C GLU A 75 5.87 12.43 -9.09
N LYS A 76 5.43 13.25 -10.06
CA LYS A 76 5.60 14.71 -10.02
C LYS A 76 4.99 15.38 -8.78
N LYS A 77 3.89 14.83 -8.24
CA LYS A 77 3.22 15.39 -7.05
C LYS A 77 3.80 14.90 -5.74
N MET A 78 4.48 13.75 -5.73
CA MET A 78 5.07 13.14 -4.54
C MET A 78 6.54 13.54 -4.35
N GLU A 79 7.23 13.95 -5.42
CA GLU A 79 8.58 14.53 -5.37
C GLU A 79 8.60 16.01 -4.94
N ALA A 80 7.44 16.66 -4.86
CA ALA A 80 7.25 18.05 -4.44
C ALA A 80 6.77 18.13 -2.98
#